data_AF-A0A519DIR0-F1
#
_entry.id   AF-A0A519DIR0-F1
#
_cell.length_a   1.000
_cell.length_b   1.000
_cell.length_c   1.000
_cell.angle_alpha   90.00
_cell.angle_beta   90.00
_cell.angle_gamma   90.00
#
_symmetry.space_group_name_H-M   'P 1'
#
loop_
_entity.id
_entity.type
_entity.pdbx_description
1 polymer ?
#
loop_
_entity_poly.entity_id
_entity_poly.type
_entity_poly.pdbx_seq_one_letter_code
_entity_poly.pdbx_strand_id
1 'polypeptide(L)'
;MMKLQLALLSPGQRREIRTYLKNPPTLKECLDGLGETSGRLALRDAALMTAADGTIDEKEQLTLEEIAKYLNLDEGIIDRLLDWVMAGFDWMQDGLDLLNVK
;
A
#
# COMPACT_ATOMS: atom_id res chain seq x y z
N MET A 1 -8.53 -7.19 -1.59
CA MET A 1 -7.54 -6.40 -2.35
C MET A 1 -6.32 -7.22 -2.83
N MET A 2 -5.58 -7.90 -1.94
CA MET A 2 -4.37 -8.70 -2.30
C MET A 2 -4.57 -9.79 -3.38
N LYS A 3 -5.77 -10.39 -3.47
CA LYS A 3 -6.09 -11.42 -4.46
C LYS A 3 -6.12 -10.90 -5.91
N LEU A 4 -6.46 -9.64 -6.12
CA LEU A 4 -6.57 -9.07 -7.47
C LEU A 4 -5.19 -8.76 -8.07
N GLN A 5 -4.27 -8.23 -7.26
CA GLN A 5 -2.90 -7.94 -7.68
C GLN A 5 -2.12 -9.21 -8.08
N LEU A 6 -2.33 -10.34 -7.37
CA LEU A 6 -1.68 -11.61 -7.74
C LEU A 6 -2.29 -12.29 -8.98
N ALA A 7 -3.56 -12.00 -9.29
CA ALA A 7 -4.27 -12.63 -10.40
C ALA A 7 -3.70 -12.23 -11.77
N LEU A 8 -3.12 -11.03 -11.87
CA LEU A 8 -2.53 -10.47 -13.10
C LEU A 8 -1.13 -11.02 -13.43
N LEU A 9 -0.52 -11.80 -12.52
CA LEU A 9 0.84 -12.30 -12.67
C LEU A 9 0.86 -13.72 -13.23
N SER A 10 1.79 -14.00 -14.14
CA SER A 10 2.00 -15.34 -14.67
C SER A 10 2.46 -16.32 -13.57
N PRO A 11 2.23 -17.64 -13.74
CA PRO A 11 2.65 -18.64 -12.75
C PRO A 11 4.15 -18.59 -12.40
N GLY A 12 5.01 -18.21 -13.35
CA GLY A 12 6.45 -18.01 -13.14
C GLY A 12 6.75 -16.82 -12.23
N GLN A 13 6.15 -15.66 -12.52
CA GLN A 13 6.29 -14.45 -11.70
C GLN A 13 5.76 -14.66 -10.27
N ARG A 14 4.65 -15.41 -10.11
CA ARG A 14 4.14 -15.79 -8.79
C ARG A 14 5.10 -16.69 -7.99
N ARG A 15 5.98 -17.44 -8.67
CA ARG A 15 6.98 -18.29 -8.00
C ARG A 15 8.14 -17.44 -7.50
N GLU A 16 8.63 -16.53 -8.32
CA GLU A 16 9.69 -15.59 -7.93
C GLU A 16 9.26 -14.70 -6.76
N ILE A 17 8.08 -14.09 -6.82
CA ILE A 17 7.54 -13.28 -5.72
C ILE A 17 7.41 -14.11 -4.44
N ARG A 18 7.00 -15.38 -4.52
CA ARG A 18 6.96 -16.26 -3.35
C ARG A 18 8.34 -16.54 -2.76
N THR A 19 9.38 -16.59 -3.58
CA THR A 19 10.76 -16.71 -3.09
C THR A 19 11.19 -15.44 -2.38
N TYR A 20 10.90 -14.27 -2.96
CA TYR A 20 11.17 -12.97 -2.33
C TYR A 20 10.41 -12.80 -1.01
N LEU A 21 9.15 -13.24 -0.91
CA LEU A 21 8.38 -13.17 0.35
C LEU A 21 8.91 -14.12 1.43
N LYS A 22 9.60 -15.21 1.07
CA LYS A 22 10.20 -16.13 2.04
C LYS A 22 11.51 -15.60 2.63
N ASN A 23 12.30 -14.92 1.82
CA ASN A 23 13.56 -14.28 2.23
C ASN A 23 13.52 -12.82 1.74
N PRO A 24 12.77 -11.94 2.42
CA PRO A 24 12.61 -10.58 1.98
C PRO A 24 13.94 -9.83 2.10
N PRO A 25 14.33 -9.06 1.06
CA PRO A 25 15.36 -8.05 1.21
C PRO A 25 14.91 -6.98 2.21
N THR A 26 15.86 -6.23 2.75
CA THR A 26 15.56 -5.13 3.65
C THR A 26 14.73 -4.05 2.95
N LEU A 27 13.99 -3.25 3.72
CA LEU A 27 13.21 -2.14 3.17
C LEU A 27 14.06 -1.22 2.29
N LYS A 28 15.29 -0.92 2.73
CA LYS A 28 16.24 -0.11 1.98
C LYS A 28 16.61 -0.75 0.64
N GLU A 29 16.92 -2.04 0.60
CA GLU A 29 17.25 -2.76 -0.64
C GLU A 29 16.04 -2.81 -1.60
N CYS A 30 14.82 -2.95 -1.07
CA CYS A 30 13.59 -2.84 -1.87
C CYS A 30 13.44 -1.46 -2.51
N LEU A 31 13.74 -0.40 -1.75
CA LEU A 31 13.58 0.99 -2.19
C LEU A 31 14.70 1.42 -3.15
N ASP A 32 15.94 0.98 -2.95
CA ASP A 32 17.08 1.25 -3.85
C ASP A 32 16.83 0.70 -5.28
N GLY A 33 16.03 -0.36 -5.41
CA GLY A 33 15.64 -0.96 -6.69
C GLY A 33 14.44 -0.30 -7.38
N LEU A 34 13.74 0.63 -6.72
CA LEU A 34 12.55 1.27 -7.24
C LEU A 34 12.89 2.61 -7.91
N GLY A 35 12.47 2.78 -9.17
CA GLY A 35 12.46 4.10 -9.80
C GLY A 35 11.50 5.06 -9.06
N GLU A 36 11.73 6.36 -9.17
CA GLU A 36 10.99 7.39 -8.41
C GLU A 36 9.45 7.22 -8.50
N THR A 37 8.93 7.07 -9.72
CA THR A 37 7.48 6.84 -9.94
C THR A 37 7.00 5.55 -9.30
N SER A 38 7.78 4.47 -9.42
CA SER A 38 7.43 3.17 -8.87
C SER A 38 7.42 3.19 -7.33
N GLY A 39 8.36 3.90 -6.71
CA GLY A 39 8.40 4.09 -5.26
C GLY A 39 7.16 4.84 -4.75
N ARG A 40 6.76 5.92 -5.43
CA ARG A 40 5.54 6.68 -5.09
C ARG A 40 4.27 5.82 -5.23
N LEU A 41 4.18 4.99 -6.28
CA LEU A 41 3.07 4.06 -6.46
C LEU A 41 3.05 2.95 -5.41
N ALA A 42 4.22 2.42 -5.05
CA ALA A 42 4.36 1.44 -3.99
C ALA A 42 3.92 2.00 -2.63
N LEU A 43 4.26 3.26 -2.31
CA LEU A 43 3.80 3.93 -1.09
C LEU A 43 2.27 4.07 -1.06
N ARG A 44 1.65 4.45 -2.18
CA ARG A 44 0.18 4.49 -2.29
C ARG A 44 -0.44 3.11 -2.02
N ASP A 45 0.10 2.07 -2.65
CA ASP A 45 -0.44 0.71 -2.51
C ASP A 45 -0.24 0.18 -1.08
N ALA A 46 0.86 0.55 -0.42
CA ALA A 46 1.09 0.26 0.99
C ALA A 46 0.06 0.96 1.88
N ALA A 47 -0.19 2.26 1.68
CA ALA A 47 -1.20 3.01 2.46
C ALA A 47 -2.61 2.41 2.31
N LEU A 48 -3.00 2.01 1.09
CA LEU A 48 -4.27 1.31 0.83
C LEU A 48 -4.35 -0.04 1.57
N MET A 49 -3.22 -0.75 1.68
CA MET A 49 -3.17 -2.04 2.35
C MET A 49 -3.23 -1.90 3.86
N THR A 50 -2.51 -0.93 4.43
CA THR A 50 -2.53 -0.60 5.86
C THR A 50 -3.90 -0.14 6.32
N ALA A 51 -4.61 0.68 5.55
CA ALA A 51 -5.95 1.13 5.93
C ALA A 51 -7.06 0.06 5.73
N ALA A 52 -6.74 -1.11 5.16
CA ALA A 52 -7.75 -2.08 4.72
C ALA A 52 -8.51 -2.78 5.85
N ASP A 53 -7.95 -2.83 7.07
CA ASP A 53 -8.60 -3.39 8.25
C ASP A 53 -9.27 -2.31 9.13
N GLY A 54 -9.15 -1.04 8.74
CA GLY A 54 -9.74 0.11 9.43
C GLY A 54 -8.95 0.59 10.64
N THR A 55 -7.78 0.01 10.94
CA THR A 55 -6.92 0.43 12.07
C THR A 55 -5.48 0.48 11.66
N ILE A 56 -4.83 1.62 11.85
CA ILE A 56 -3.42 1.80 11.53
C ILE A 56 -2.62 1.70 12.83
N ASP A 57 -1.73 0.72 12.92
CA ASP A 57 -0.86 0.62 14.09
C ASP A 57 0.37 1.54 13.99
N GLU A 58 0.99 1.85 15.14
CA GLU A 58 2.15 2.75 15.19
C GLU A 58 3.33 2.24 14.36
N LYS A 59 3.51 0.93 14.22
CA LYS A 59 4.62 0.35 13.46
C LYS A 59 4.40 0.48 11.96
N GLU A 60 3.16 0.32 11.52
CA GLU A 60 2.75 0.53 10.14
C GLU A 60 2.90 2.00 9.75
N GLN A 61 2.46 2.92 10.61
CA GLN A 61 2.65 4.35 10.38
C GLN A 61 4.14 4.71 10.29
N LEU A 62 4.97 4.22 11.20
CA LEU A 62 6.43 4.43 11.15
C LEU A 62 7.04 3.88 9.85
N THR A 63 6.59 2.71 9.38
CA THR A 63 7.08 2.11 8.13
C THR A 63 6.72 2.97 6.92
N LEU A 64 5.51 3.52 6.86
CA LEU A 64 5.08 4.43 5.79
C LEU A 64 5.91 5.72 5.80
N GLU A 65 6.17 6.28 6.99
CA GLU A 65 7.01 7.48 7.16
C GLU A 65 8.47 7.23 6.73
N GLU A 66 9.04 6.06 7.03
CA GLU A 66 10.38 5.68 6.55
C GLU A 66 10.46 5.64 5.02
N ILE A 67 9.42 5.10 4.36
CA ILE A 67 9.33 5.06 2.90
C ILE A 67 9.19 6.48 2.33
N ALA A 68 8.31 7.32 2.90
CA ALA A 68 8.12 8.70 2.46
C ALA A 68 9.40 9.52 2.58
N LYS A 69 10.14 9.36 3.69
CA LYS A 69 11.42 10.01 3.93
C LYS A 69 12.48 9.55 2.93
N TYR A 70 12.55 8.25 2.64
CA TYR A 70 13.47 7.72 1.63
C TYR A 70 13.17 8.31 0.24
N LEU A 71 11.90 8.48 -0.10
CA LEU A 71 11.45 9.09 -1.36
C LEU A 71 11.51 10.63 -1.37
N ASN A 72 12.02 11.25 -0.30
CA ASN A 72 12.13 12.70 -0.13
C ASN A 72 10.79 13.43 -0.36
N LEU A 73 9.72 12.89 0.21
CA LEU A 73 8.39 13.50 0.18
C LEU A 73 8.20 14.47 1.35
N ASP A 74 7.28 15.41 1.19
CA ASP A 74 6.95 16.38 2.23
C ASP A 74 6.44 15.72 3.52
N GLU A 75 6.76 16.32 4.66
CA GLU A 75 6.17 15.95 5.95
C GLU A 75 4.63 16.04 5.90
N GLY A 76 3.95 15.10 6.55
CA GLY A 76 2.48 14.99 6.53
C GLY A 76 1.92 14.51 5.19
N ILE A 77 2.74 14.00 4.26
CA ILE A 77 2.22 13.31 3.06
C ILE A 77 1.50 12.01 3.43
N ILE A 78 1.96 11.31 4.45
CA ILE A 78 1.34 10.06 4.91
C ILE A 78 -0.04 10.33 5.47
N ASP A 79 -0.17 11.30 6.37
CA ASP A 79 -1.48 11.71 6.91
C ASP A 79 -2.47 12.07 5.79
N ARG A 80 -2.05 12.91 4.84
CA ARG A 80 -2.88 13.27 3.66
C ARG A 80 -3.25 12.07 2.81
N LEU A 81 -2.35 11.10 2.66
CA LEU A 81 -2.58 9.90 1.87
C LEU A 81 -3.56 8.97 2.59
N LEU A 82 -3.45 8.83 3.91
CA LEU A 82 -4.37 8.04 4.73
C LEU A 82 -5.76 8.66 4.77
N ASP A 83 -5.85 9.98 4.94
CA ASP A 83 -7.12 10.73 4.82
C ASP A 83 -7.79 10.48 3.46
N TRP A 84 -7.00 10.50 2.38
CA TRP A 84 -7.49 10.19 1.04
C TRP A 84 -8.01 8.75 0.92
N VAL A 85 -7.32 7.77 1.52
CA VAL A 85 -7.79 6.38 1.53
C VAL A 85 -9.11 6.24 2.28
N MET A 86 -9.23 6.83 3.46
CA MET A 86 -10.45 6.78 4.28
C MET A 86 -11.64 7.41 3.55
N ALA A 87 -11.45 8.58 2.93
CA ALA A 87 -12.49 9.20 2.11
C ALA A 87 -12.92 8.31 0.92
N GLY A 88 -11.99 7.53 0.36
CA GLY A 88 -12.29 6.55 -0.69
C GLY A 88 -13.16 5.39 -0.20
N PHE A 89 -12.93 4.90 1.03
CA PHE A 89 -13.78 3.89 1.64
C PHE A 89 -15.17 4.42 1.98
N ASP A 90 -15.26 5.63 2.52
CA ASP A 90 -16.55 6.28 2.79
C ASP A 90 -17.38 6.43 1.51
N TRP A 91 -16.77 6.93 0.43
CA TRP A 91 -17.42 7.06 -0.87
C TRP A 91 -17.91 5.71 -1.43
N MET A 92 -17.13 4.64 -1.24
CA MET A 92 -17.53 3.30 -1.65
C MET A 92 -18.71 2.78 -0.80
N GLN A 93 -18.70 3.04 0.50
CA GLN A 93 -19.78 2.65 1.41
C GLN A 93 -21.09 3.38 1.08
N ASP A 94 -21.03 4.68 0.76
CA ASP A 94 -22.18 5.45 0.29
C ASP A 94 -22.86 4.78 -0.92
N GLY A 95 -22.05 4.25 -1.85
CA GLY A 95 -22.55 3.51 -3.01
C GLY A 95 -23.30 2.22 -2.64
N LEU A 96 -22.85 1.50 -1.62
CA LEU A 96 -23.53 0.30 -1.12
C LEU A 96 -24.82 0.64 -0.38
N ASP A 97 -24.79 1.72 0.40
CA ASP A 97 -25.94 2.22 1.15
C ASP A 97 -27.07 2.66 0.21
N LEU A 98 -26.74 3.34 -0.91
CA LEU A 98 -27.68 3.68 -1.97
C LEU A 98 -28.40 2.45 -2.56
N LEU A 99 -27.71 1.31 -2.60
CA LEU A 99 -28.25 0.05 -3.12
C LEU A 99 -28.91 -0.80 -2.03
N ASN A 100 -28.94 -0.34 -0.78
CA ASN A 100 -29.41 -1.09 0.39
C ASN A 100 -28.72 -2.46 0.55
N VAL A 101 -27.45 -2.56 0.18
CA VAL A 101 -26.65 -3.78 0.34
C VAL A 101 -25.97 -3.72 1.71
N LYS A 102 -26.39 -4.60 2.63
CA LYS A 102 -25.76 -4.81 3.94
C LYS A 102 -25.12 -6.18 4.02
#